data_AF-A0A9D7D5X8-F1
#
_entry.id   AF-A0A9D7D5X8-F1
#
_cell.length_a   1.000
_cell.length_b   1.000
_cell.length_c   1.000
_cell.angle_alpha   90.00
_cell.angle_beta   90.00
_cell.angle_gamma   90.00
#
_symmetry.space_group_name_H-M   'P 1'
#
loop_
_entity.id
_entity.type
_entity.pdbx_description
1 polymer ?
#
loop_
_entity_poly.entity_id
_entity_poly.type
_entity_poly.pdbx_seq_one_letter_code
_entity_poly.pdbx_strand_id
1 'polypeptide(L)'
;MSNRNKRTRNELERLRLPELQARFREVVGETSRSPNRKFLIRRIEETLAARAEQPAAPESPPPAVDTPAEESAASNASAATPTHVRGRFTSMSIEELQAKYLEAVGRATGSDDRRYLIWKIREAEKGRIPVGPRKTRERNGEPVDVKILPLRLEAEVVERMDEAWRTRGIKNRMEFFRRALGHYLSHLGAEEAAALFTNAGAASA
;
A
#
# COMPACT_ATOMS: atom_id res chain seq x y z
N MET A 1 12.76 22.77 -17.50
CA MET A 1 12.33 23.50 -16.28
C MET A 1 13.04 24.85 -16.17
N SER A 2 12.31 25.93 -16.45
CA SER A 2 12.83 27.31 -16.36
C SER A 2 13.21 27.71 -14.93
N ASN A 3 14.21 28.57 -14.76
CA ASN A 3 14.65 29.01 -13.43
C ASN A 3 13.57 29.80 -12.66
N ARG A 4 12.57 30.37 -13.36
CA ARG A 4 11.37 30.96 -12.75
C ARG A 4 10.61 29.92 -11.91
N ASN A 5 10.30 28.76 -12.49
CA ASN A 5 9.54 27.68 -11.85
C ASN A 5 10.29 27.08 -10.64
N LYS A 6 11.63 27.08 -10.66
CA LYS A 6 12.45 26.67 -9.50
C LYS A 6 12.32 27.65 -8.32
N ARG A 7 12.15 28.95 -8.57
CA ARG A 7 11.95 29.98 -7.53
C ARG A 7 10.56 29.87 -6.92
N THR A 8 9.51 29.86 -7.75
CA THR A 8 8.12 29.70 -7.27
C THR A 8 7.93 28.40 -6.48
N ARG A 9 8.58 27.30 -6.88
CA ARG A 9 8.62 26.06 -6.10
C ARG A 9 9.21 26.27 -4.70
N ASN A 10 10.38 26.89 -4.60
CA ASN A 10 11.06 27.12 -3.33
C ASN A 10 10.28 28.07 -2.40
N GLU A 11 9.48 28.97 -2.95
CA GLU A 11 8.54 29.82 -2.22
C GLU A 11 7.35 29.00 -1.71
N LEU A 12 6.70 28.22 -2.57
CA LEU A 12 5.58 27.32 -2.20
C LEU A 12 5.99 26.23 -1.19
N GLU A 13 7.22 25.73 -1.24
CA GLU A 13 7.75 24.75 -0.28
C GLU A 13 7.94 25.33 1.13
N ARG A 14 8.07 26.66 1.28
CA ARG A 14 8.20 27.38 2.57
C ARG A 14 6.87 27.69 3.26
N LEU A 15 5.80 27.96 2.49
CA LEU A 15 4.47 28.29 3.01
C LEU A 15 3.91 27.17 3.92
N ARG A 16 3.09 27.49 4.92
CA ARG A 16 2.37 26.50 5.73
C ARG A 16 1.27 25.80 4.92
N LEU A 17 0.68 24.73 5.47
CA LEU A 17 -0.33 23.95 4.76
C LEU A 17 -1.61 24.75 4.42
N PRO A 18 -2.16 25.60 5.32
CA PRO A 18 -3.31 26.46 4.98
C PRO A 18 -2.97 27.50 3.89
N GLU A 19 -1.78 28.10 3.96
CA GLU A 19 -1.28 29.06 2.96
C GLU A 19 -1.13 28.40 1.57
N LEU A 20 -0.65 27.15 1.51
CA LEU A 20 -0.63 26.35 0.28
C LEU A 20 -2.02 26.03 -0.25
N GLN A 21 -3.01 25.79 0.61
CA GLN A 21 -4.39 25.56 0.21
C GLN A 21 -5.09 26.86 -0.25
N ALA A 22 -4.71 28.01 0.29
CA ALA A 22 -5.12 29.32 -0.20
C ALA A 22 -4.54 29.59 -1.60
N ARG A 23 -3.22 29.44 -1.79
CA ARG A 23 -2.59 29.57 -3.11
C ARG A 23 -3.11 28.55 -4.13
N PHE A 24 -3.46 27.34 -3.71
CA PHE A 24 -4.13 26.37 -4.58
C PHE A 24 -5.49 26.89 -5.04
N ARG A 25 -6.32 27.42 -4.13
CA ARG A 25 -7.62 28.00 -4.46
C ARG A 25 -7.50 29.21 -5.40
N GLU A 26 -6.54 30.09 -5.17
CA GLU A 26 -6.27 31.27 -6.01
C GLU A 26 -5.86 30.91 -7.44
N VAL A 27 -5.05 29.86 -7.62
CA VAL A 27 -4.47 29.49 -8.91
C VAL A 27 -5.32 28.48 -9.69
N VAL A 28 -5.98 27.55 -9.00
CA VAL A 28 -6.74 26.43 -9.57
C VAL A 28 -8.26 26.67 -9.52
N GLY A 29 -8.75 27.61 -8.70
CA GLY A 29 -10.18 27.84 -8.45
C GLY A 29 -10.84 26.82 -7.50
N GLU A 30 -10.32 25.59 -7.45
CA GLU A 30 -10.86 24.48 -6.65
C GLU A 30 -10.45 24.53 -5.16
N THR A 31 -11.31 24.02 -4.27
CA THR A 31 -11.01 23.84 -2.84
C THR A 31 -10.45 22.45 -2.53
N SER A 32 -9.16 22.21 -2.80
CA SER A 32 -8.55 20.91 -2.42
C SER A 32 -8.40 20.75 -0.91
N ARG A 33 -9.25 19.88 -0.33
CA ARG A 33 -9.16 19.40 1.06
C ARG A 33 -8.00 18.40 1.27
N SER A 34 -7.14 18.18 0.27
CA SER A 34 -6.05 17.20 0.38
C SER A 34 -4.94 17.68 1.33
N PRO A 35 -4.44 16.83 2.26
CA PRO A 35 -3.37 17.21 3.18
C PRO A 35 -1.96 17.09 2.57
N ASN A 36 -1.85 16.75 1.29
CA ASN A 36 -0.59 16.39 0.65
C ASN A 36 0.11 17.60 0.02
N ARG A 37 1.02 18.24 0.76
CA ARG A 37 1.84 19.38 0.28
C ARG A 37 2.49 19.14 -1.10
N LYS A 38 3.01 17.94 -1.38
CA LYS A 38 3.64 17.63 -2.68
C LYS A 38 2.65 17.71 -3.84
N PHE A 39 1.40 17.29 -3.62
CA PHE A 39 0.34 17.36 -4.62
C PHE A 39 -0.06 18.82 -4.89
N LEU A 40 -0.30 19.60 -3.83
CA LEU A 40 -0.66 21.02 -3.95
C LEU A 40 0.41 21.80 -4.73
N ILE A 41 1.69 21.63 -4.37
CA ILE A 41 2.82 22.30 -5.06
C ILE A 41 2.86 21.88 -6.54
N ARG A 42 2.84 20.57 -6.84
CA ARG A 42 2.85 20.09 -8.23
C ARG A 42 1.70 20.67 -9.04
N ARG A 43 0.47 20.70 -8.50
CA ARG A 43 -0.71 21.16 -9.24
C ARG A 43 -0.71 22.67 -9.45
N ILE A 44 -0.15 23.44 -8.52
CA ILE A 44 0.13 24.88 -8.70
C ILE A 44 1.22 25.09 -9.76
N GLU A 45 2.32 24.32 -9.74
CA GLU A 45 3.35 24.38 -10.80
C GLU A 45 2.77 24.06 -12.19
N GLU A 46 1.91 23.03 -12.29
CA GLU A 46 1.28 22.54 -13.51
C GLU A 46 0.27 23.55 -14.09
N THR A 47 -0.56 24.17 -13.25
CA THR A 47 -1.52 25.22 -13.67
C THR A 47 -0.86 26.55 -13.98
N LEU A 48 0.18 26.96 -13.24
CA LEU A 48 0.99 28.14 -13.60
C LEU A 48 1.80 27.94 -14.90
N ALA A 49 2.23 26.71 -15.21
CA ALA A 49 2.88 26.40 -16.48
C ALA A 49 1.87 26.47 -17.64
N ALA A 50 0.73 25.79 -17.54
CA ALA A 50 -0.33 25.84 -18.55
C ALA A 50 -0.81 27.28 -18.83
N ARG A 51 -0.98 28.10 -17.79
CA ARG A 51 -1.36 29.52 -17.90
C ARG A 51 -0.22 30.44 -18.41
N ALA A 52 1.02 29.97 -18.44
CA ALA A 52 2.16 30.68 -19.03
C ALA A 52 2.45 30.25 -20.49
N GLU A 53 1.93 29.11 -20.92
CA GLU A 53 2.01 28.58 -22.29
C GLU A 53 0.79 28.99 -23.15
N GLN A 54 -0.26 29.54 -22.53
CA GLN A 54 -1.45 30.08 -23.19
C GLN A 54 -1.34 31.60 -23.43
N PRO A 55 -1.53 32.11 -24.67
CA PRO A 55 -1.77 33.53 -24.93
C PRO A 55 -3.17 33.98 -24.42
N ALA A 56 -3.41 35.29 -24.32
CA ALA A 56 -4.38 35.84 -23.37
C ALA A 56 -5.78 36.23 -23.92
N ALA A 57 -6.76 36.12 -23.01
CA ALA A 57 -8.10 36.76 -22.98
C ALA A 57 -9.16 36.30 -24.01
N PRO A 58 -10.49 36.52 -23.75
CA PRO A 58 -11.18 36.96 -22.52
C PRO A 58 -11.86 35.78 -21.77
N GLU A 59 -13.05 35.91 -21.16
CA GLU A 59 -13.32 36.42 -19.78
C GLU A 59 -14.82 36.17 -19.40
N SER A 60 -15.31 36.71 -18.26
CA SER A 60 -16.74 36.76 -17.83
C SER A 60 -17.36 35.45 -17.25
N PRO A 61 -18.48 35.49 -16.46
CA PRO A 61 -18.37 35.56 -15.00
C PRO A 61 -19.27 34.55 -14.20
N PRO A 62 -19.19 34.51 -12.84
CA PRO A 62 -19.84 33.49 -12.01
C PRO A 62 -21.02 33.99 -11.12
N PRO A 63 -21.84 33.07 -10.56
CA PRO A 63 -22.58 33.23 -9.29
C PRO A 63 -21.82 32.51 -8.14
N ALA A 64 -21.78 32.93 -6.85
CA ALA A 64 -22.85 33.37 -5.93
C ALA A 64 -23.85 32.22 -5.63
N VAL A 65 -24.19 31.82 -4.39
CA VAL A 65 -23.86 32.21 -2.99
C VAL A 65 -24.07 30.92 -2.10
N ASP A 66 -23.92 30.83 -0.76
CA ASP A 66 -23.78 31.80 0.35
C ASP A 66 -23.00 31.18 1.55
N THR A 67 -23.12 31.71 2.79
CA THR A 67 -22.71 31.07 4.06
C THR A 67 -23.63 31.48 5.23
N PRO A 68 -24.09 30.53 6.06
CA PRO A 68 -23.69 30.48 7.49
C PRO A 68 -23.17 29.08 7.86
N ALA A 69 -22.13 28.86 8.67
CA ALA A 69 -21.83 29.35 10.03
C ALA A 69 -22.63 28.65 11.13
N GLU A 70 -21.97 27.74 11.87
CA GLU A 70 -22.33 27.36 13.23
C GLU A 70 -21.06 26.94 14.01
N GLU A 71 -21.11 26.96 15.34
CA GLU A 71 -19.96 27.08 16.24
C GLU A 71 -19.90 25.94 17.31
N SER A 72 -19.15 26.15 18.40
CA SER A 72 -18.85 25.20 19.50
C SER A 72 -17.86 24.08 19.12
N ALA A 73 -16.70 23.87 19.76
CA ALA A 73 -16.30 23.92 21.19
C ALA A 73 -16.94 22.78 22.03
N ALA A 74 -16.25 22.14 22.97
CA ALA A 74 -14.81 22.00 23.25
C ALA A 74 -14.61 20.87 24.29
N SER A 75 -13.39 20.33 24.46
CA SER A 75 -12.73 20.06 25.77
C SER A 75 -11.46 19.20 25.59
N ASN A 76 -10.61 19.16 26.61
CA ASN A 76 -9.35 18.42 26.66
C ASN A 76 -9.41 17.25 27.66
N ALA A 77 -8.59 16.22 27.42
CA ALA A 77 -8.05 15.37 28.48
C ALA A 77 -6.59 15.02 28.14
N SER A 78 -5.71 15.00 29.14
CA SER A 78 -4.25 14.89 28.95
C SER A 78 -3.72 13.51 29.37
N ALA A 79 -2.74 13.00 28.62
CA ALA A 79 -1.90 11.86 29.00
C ALA A 79 -0.46 12.12 28.51
N ALA A 80 0.53 11.65 29.26
CA ALA A 80 1.89 12.22 29.22
C ALA A 80 2.92 11.47 28.34
N THR A 81 3.94 12.23 27.94
CA THR A 81 5.29 11.83 27.47
C THR A 81 5.42 10.92 26.23
N PRO A 82 6.62 10.85 25.58
CA PRO A 82 7.83 11.64 25.77
C PRO A 82 8.08 12.68 24.66
N THR A 83 9.01 13.60 24.91
CA THR A 83 9.44 14.65 23.98
C THR A 83 10.29 14.08 22.83
N HIS A 84 9.63 13.52 21.79
CA HIS A 84 10.32 13.16 20.55
C HIS A 84 10.92 14.42 19.89
N VAL A 85 12.23 14.65 20.08
CA VAL A 85 12.97 15.78 19.53
C VAL A 85 12.73 15.87 18.01
N ARG A 86 12.06 16.95 17.58
CA ARG A 86 11.63 17.18 16.19
C ARG A 86 12.82 17.51 15.29
N GLY A 87 13.64 16.51 15.00
CA GLY A 87 14.84 16.67 14.18
C GLY A 87 15.76 15.45 14.10
N ARG A 88 15.68 14.49 15.05
CA ARG A 88 16.67 13.40 15.24
C ARG A 88 17.13 12.69 13.97
N PHE A 89 16.23 12.48 13.01
CA PHE A 89 16.48 11.73 11.78
C PHE A 89 16.64 12.60 10.52
N THR A 90 16.62 13.94 10.66
CA THR A 90 16.61 14.89 9.54
C THR A 90 18.03 15.26 9.08
N SER A 91 19.04 15.03 9.91
CA SER A 91 20.48 15.11 9.58
C SER A 91 21.06 13.78 9.11
N MET A 92 20.49 12.64 9.51
CA MET A 92 21.10 11.31 9.35
C MET A 92 21.20 10.80 7.90
N SER A 93 22.27 10.07 7.59
CA SER A 93 22.49 9.39 6.31
C SER A 93 21.50 8.25 6.08
N ILE A 94 21.47 7.68 4.87
CA ILE A 94 20.63 6.51 4.58
C ILE A 94 21.14 5.28 5.35
N GLU A 95 22.46 5.08 5.40
CA GLU A 95 23.12 4.01 6.15
C GLU A 95 22.85 4.08 7.65
N GLU A 96 22.94 5.28 8.25
CA GLU A 96 22.60 5.52 9.66
C GLU A 96 21.13 5.21 9.95
N LEU A 97 20.24 5.49 9.00
CA LEU A 97 18.82 5.16 9.11
C LEU A 97 18.55 3.66 8.88
N GLN A 98 19.35 2.97 8.07
CA GLN A 98 19.28 1.51 7.92
C GLN A 98 19.81 0.79 9.17
N ALA A 99 20.87 1.31 9.80
CA ALA A 99 21.37 0.83 11.09
C ALA A 99 20.34 1.03 12.21
N LYS A 100 19.76 2.24 12.33
CA LYS A 100 18.69 2.53 13.32
C LYS A 100 17.38 1.80 13.01
N TYR A 101 17.14 1.44 11.76
CA TYR A 101 16.06 0.53 11.40
C TYR A 101 16.36 -0.90 11.91
N LEU A 102 17.57 -1.41 11.73
CA LEU A 102 17.95 -2.73 12.26
C LEU A 102 17.81 -2.76 13.80
N GLU A 103 18.28 -1.72 14.48
CA GLU A 103 18.13 -1.50 15.92
C GLU A 103 16.66 -1.47 16.37
N ALA A 104 15.85 -0.53 15.86
CA ALA A 104 14.48 -0.31 16.32
C ALA A 104 13.46 -1.37 15.84
N VAL A 105 13.80 -2.12 14.78
CA VAL A 105 12.85 -2.98 14.06
C VAL A 105 13.28 -4.46 14.05
N GLY A 106 14.51 -4.78 14.43
CA GLY A 106 15.02 -6.15 14.58
C GLY A 106 15.19 -6.91 13.26
N ARG A 107 15.38 -6.21 12.14
CA ARG A 107 15.57 -6.79 10.80
C ARG A 107 16.29 -5.82 9.86
N ALA A 108 17.09 -6.32 8.93
CA ALA A 108 17.70 -5.52 7.88
C ALA A 108 16.68 -4.99 6.85
N THR A 109 17.05 -3.99 6.06
CA THR A 109 16.25 -3.48 4.93
C THR A 109 17.14 -2.92 3.82
N GLY A 110 17.02 -3.45 2.60
CA GLY A 110 17.58 -2.83 1.39
C GLY A 110 16.61 -1.78 0.85
N SER A 111 16.42 -0.68 1.59
CA SER A 111 15.50 0.39 1.21
C SER A 111 16.10 1.75 1.51
N ASP A 112 16.27 2.54 0.46
CA ASP A 112 17.01 3.81 0.52
C ASP A 112 16.10 5.03 0.63
N ASP A 113 14.77 4.85 0.60
CA ASP A 113 13.84 5.95 0.88
C ASP A 113 13.90 6.34 2.36
N ARG A 114 14.66 7.41 2.61
CA ARG A 114 14.76 8.13 3.87
C ARG A 114 13.41 8.37 4.56
N ARG A 115 12.34 8.67 3.82
CA ARG A 115 11.01 8.93 4.41
C ARG A 115 10.37 7.66 4.93
N TYR A 116 10.46 6.58 4.16
CA TYR A 116 9.99 5.24 4.56
C TYR A 116 10.75 4.71 5.77
N LEU A 117 12.08 4.86 5.81
CA LEU A 117 12.90 4.47 6.98
C LEU A 117 12.46 5.25 8.23
N ILE A 118 12.39 6.59 8.16
CA ILE A 118 11.99 7.45 9.29
C ILE A 118 10.56 7.14 9.77
N TRP A 119 9.63 6.88 8.87
CA TRP A 119 8.28 6.44 9.22
C TRP A 119 8.31 5.09 9.95
N LYS A 120 9.01 4.09 9.39
CA LYS A 120 8.98 2.71 9.90
C LYS A 120 9.75 2.54 11.21
N ILE A 121 10.81 3.33 11.43
CA ILE A 121 11.47 3.49 12.74
C ILE A 121 10.47 4.06 13.76
N ARG A 122 9.77 5.16 13.43
CA ARG A 122 8.80 5.79 14.36
C ARG A 122 7.61 4.90 14.70
N GLU A 123 7.11 4.10 13.77
CA GLU A 123 6.03 3.16 14.07
C GLU A 123 6.51 1.96 14.88
N ALA A 124 7.80 1.60 14.81
CA ALA A 124 8.42 0.63 15.72
C ALA A 124 8.71 1.24 17.11
N GLU A 125 9.22 2.48 17.20
CA GLU A 125 9.34 3.24 18.47
C GLU A 125 8.00 3.32 19.23
N LYS A 126 6.86 3.29 18.52
CA LYS A 126 5.49 3.29 19.07
C LYS A 126 4.89 1.90 19.29
N GLY A 127 5.60 0.81 19.02
CA GLY A 127 5.08 -0.57 19.11
C GLY A 127 3.96 -0.90 18.11
N ARG A 128 3.76 -0.10 17.06
CA ARG A 128 2.68 -0.29 16.04
C ARG A 128 3.03 -1.28 14.94
N ILE A 129 4.25 -1.82 14.96
CA ILE A 129 4.77 -2.79 14.00
C ILE A 129 5.41 -3.93 14.80
N PRO A 130 5.21 -5.21 14.42
CA PRO A 130 5.96 -6.30 15.03
C PRO A 130 7.46 -6.11 14.80
N VAL A 131 8.18 -5.98 15.91
CA VAL A 131 9.65 -5.86 16.00
C VAL A 131 10.25 -7.27 16.05
N GLY A 132 11.40 -7.45 15.41
CA GLY A 132 12.11 -8.74 15.34
C GLY A 132 11.89 -9.51 14.04
N PRO A 133 12.33 -10.78 14.00
CA PRO A 133 12.23 -11.63 12.82
C PRO A 133 10.79 -11.79 12.35
N ARG A 134 10.57 -11.69 11.03
CA ARG A 134 9.28 -12.04 10.44
C ARG A 134 9.06 -13.54 10.58
N LYS A 135 8.24 -13.95 11.55
CA LYS A 135 7.58 -15.26 11.50
C LYS A 135 6.75 -15.34 10.21
N THR A 136 7.30 -15.98 9.19
CA THR A 136 6.50 -16.57 8.10
C THR A 136 5.44 -17.43 8.79
N ARG A 137 4.16 -17.20 8.46
CA ARG A 137 2.99 -17.76 9.17
C ARG A 137 3.21 -19.23 9.48
N GLU A 138 3.50 -19.53 10.74
CA GLU A 138 3.82 -20.88 11.19
C GLU A 138 2.63 -21.78 10.88
N ARG A 139 2.88 -22.87 10.15
CA ARG A 139 1.84 -23.83 9.80
C ARG A 139 1.55 -24.64 11.05
N ASN A 140 0.52 -24.25 11.80
CA ASN A 140 0.02 -25.04 12.93
C ASN A 140 -0.29 -26.46 12.45
N GLY A 141 0.47 -27.43 12.94
CA GLY A 141 0.46 -28.83 12.51
C GLY A 141 1.87 -29.40 12.41
N GLU A 142 1.95 -30.73 12.46
CA GLU A 142 3.20 -31.47 12.25
C GLU A 142 3.72 -31.28 10.81
N PRO A 143 5.06 -31.28 10.57
CA PRO A 143 5.61 -31.21 9.21
C PRO A 143 5.30 -32.48 8.41
N VAL A 144 4.11 -32.51 7.80
CA VAL A 144 3.68 -33.56 6.86
C VAL A 144 4.74 -33.75 5.76
N ASP A 145 5.29 -34.96 5.61
CA ASP A 145 6.14 -35.32 4.48
C ASP A 145 5.33 -35.18 3.17
N VAL A 146 5.85 -34.39 2.23
CA VAL A 146 5.15 -34.04 0.99
C VAL A 146 6.06 -34.21 -0.21
N LYS A 147 5.77 -35.24 -1.00
CA LYS A 147 6.50 -35.54 -2.24
C LYS A 147 5.93 -34.70 -3.38
N ILE A 148 6.81 -34.00 -4.10
CA ILE A 148 6.45 -33.18 -5.26
C ILE A 148 6.47 -34.06 -6.50
N LEU A 149 5.32 -34.19 -7.19
CA LEU A 149 5.20 -34.91 -8.46
C LEU A 149 5.23 -33.92 -9.64
N PRO A 150 6.33 -33.84 -10.42
CA PRO A 150 6.42 -32.92 -11.55
C PRO A 150 5.62 -33.43 -12.75
N LEU A 151 4.41 -32.89 -12.94
CA LEU A 151 3.59 -33.13 -14.13
C LEU A 151 3.96 -32.16 -15.26
N ARG A 152 4.18 -32.67 -16.48
CA ARG A 152 4.30 -31.85 -17.71
C ARG A 152 3.02 -31.97 -18.52
N LEU A 153 2.49 -30.83 -18.97
CA LEU A 153 1.32 -30.69 -19.84
C LEU A 153 1.58 -29.54 -20.82
N GLU A 154 0.94 -29.57 -21.98
CA GLU A 154 0.95 -28.47 -22.95
C GLU A 154 0.13 -27.28 -22.44
N ALA A 155 0.52 -26.05 -22.82
CA ALA A 155 -0.10 -24.83 -22.32
C ALA A 155 -1.61 -24.78 -22.61
N GLU A 156 -2.01 -25.07 -23.85
CA GLU A 156 -3.42 -25.10 -24.29
C GLU A 156 -4.25 -26.11 -23.49
N VAL A 157 -3.69 -27.30 -23.20
CA VAL A 157 -4.33 -28.32 -22.36
C VAL A 157 -4.52 -27.82 -20.93
N VAL A 158 -3.53 -27.12 -20.37
CA VAL A 158 -3.63 -26.51 -19.04
C VAL A 158 -4.69 -25.41 -19.01
N GLU A 159 -4.79 -24.58 -20.04
CA GLU A 159 -5.79 -23.51 -20.14
C GLU A 159 -7.22 -24.05 -20.23
N ARG A 160 -7.48 -25.03 -21.09
CA ARG A 160 -8.79 -25.71 -21.21
C ARG A 160 -9.20 -26.41 -19.91
N MET A 161 -8.26 -27.09 -19.26
CA MET A 161 -8.48 -27.72 -17.96
C MET A 161 -8.81 -26.66 -16.88
N ASP A 162 -8.12 -25.52 -16.90
CA ASP A 162 -8.32 -24.42 -15.97
C ASP A 162 -9.66 -23.69 -16.15
N GLU A 163 -10.11 -23.52 -17.39
CA GLU A 163 -11.47 -23.06 -17.72
C GLU A 163 -12.53 -24.03 -17.16
N ALA A 164 -12.34 -25.33 -17.37
CA ALA A 164 -13.28 -26.36 -16.95
C ALA A 164 -13.44 -26.49 -15.42
N TRP A 165 -12.37 -26.39 -14.63
CA TRP A 165 -12.51 -26.48 -13.16
C TRP A 165 -13.03 -25.19 -12.52
N ARG A 166 -12.71 -24.00 -13.07
CA ARG A 166 -13.27 -22.72 -12.62
C ARG A 166 -14.78 -22.65 -12.85
N THR A 167 -15.23 -23.04 -14.05
CA THR A 167 -16.67 -23.06 -14.41
C THR A 167 -17.48 -24.01 -13.52
N ARG A 168 -16.83 -25.03 -12.94
CA ARG A 168 -17.43 -25.97 -11.97
C ARG A 168 -17.24 -25.58 -10.50
N GLY A 169 -16.77 -24.36 -10.21
CA GLY A 169 -16.66 -23.84 -8.85
C GLY A 169 -15.64 -24.53 -7.94
N ILE A 170 -14.70 -25.30 -8.51
CA ILE A 170 -13.61 -25.92 -7.76
C ILE A 170 -12.65 -24.82 -7.31
N LYS A 171 -12.09 -24.89 -6.09
CA LYS A 171 -11.37 -23.75 -5.50
C LYS A 171 -9.97 -23.56 -6.08
N ASN A 172 -9.33 -24.64 -6.53
CA ASN A 172 -7.98 -24.61 -7.10
C ASN A 172 -7.65 -25.88 -7.92
N ARG A 173 -6.62 -25.79 -8.76
CA ARG A 173 -6.14 -26.87 -9.63
C ARG A 173 -5.70 -28.15 -8.87
N MET A 174 -5.18 -28.02 -7.65
CA MET A 174 -4.78 -29.18 -6.82
C MET A 174 -6.00 -29.96 -6.30
N GLU A 175 -7.08 -29.26 -5.93
CA GLU A 175 -8.37 -29.88 -5.59
C GLU A 175 -8.98 -30.59 -6.81
N PHE A 176 -8.92 -29.98 -7.99
CA PHE A 176 -9.32 -30.63 -9.25
C PHE A 176 -8.54 -31.94 -9.49
N PHE A 177 -7.19 -31.89 -9.44
CA PHE A 177 -6.36 -33.09 -9.65
C PHE A 177 -6.63 -34.18 -8.60
N ARG A 178 -6.78 -33.84 -7.31
CA ARG A 178 -7.10 -34.84 -6.27
C ARG A 178 -8.45 -35.51 -6.51
N ARG A 179 -9.50 -34.74 -6.82
CA ARG A 179 -10.83 -35.27 -7.14
C ARG A 179 -10.80 -36.17 -8.39
N ALA A 180 -10.08 -35.76 -9.43
CA ALA A 180 -9.91 -36.55 -10.66
C ALA A 180 -9.16 -37.87 -10.42
N LEU A 181 -8.07 -37.84 -9.64
CA LEU A 181 -7.32 -39.04 -9.26
C LEU A 181 -8.16 -39.99 -8.41
N GLY A 182 -8.87 -39.50 -7.39
CA GLY A 182 -9.76 -40.32 -6.57
C GLY A 182 -10.86 -40.99 -7.41
N HIS A 183 -11.55 -40.24 -8.27
CA HIS A 183 -12.57 -40.78 -9.18
C HIS A 183 -12.00 -41.86 -10.12
N TYR A 184 -10.79 -41.64 -10.66
CA TYR A 184 -10.16 -42.63 -11.54
C TYR A 184 -9.70 -43.89 -10.78
N LEU A 185 -9.25 -43.75 -9.53
CA LEU A 185 -8.90 -44.88 -8.67
C LEU A 185 -10.12 -45.74 -8.32
N SER A 186 -11.27 -45.14 -7.95
CA SER A 186 -12.53 -45.89 -7.78
C SER A 186 -12.98 -46.57 -9.07
N HIS A 187 -12.85 -45.90 -10.23
CA HIS A 187 -13.16 -46.52 -11.52
C HIS A 187 -12.29 -47.74 -11.85
N LEU A 188 -11.05 -47.79 -11.34
CA LEU A 188 -10.16 -48.95 -11.41
C LEU A 188 -10.38 -49.98 -10.28
N GLY A 189 -11.36 -49.79 -9.39
CA GLY A 189 -11.63 -50.64 -8.23
C GLY A 189 -10.64 -50.46 -7.06
N ALA A 190 -9.75 -49.47 -7.11
CA ALA A 190 -8.73 -49.21 -6.10
C ALA A 190 -9.28 -48.33 -4.95
N GLU A 191 -10.38 -48.76 -4.34
CA GLU A 191 -11.18 -47.94 -3.42
C GLU A 191 -10.43 -47.48 -2.16
N GLU A 192 -9.56 -48.33 -1.60
CA GLU A 192 -8.69 -47.94 -0.47
C GLU A 192 -7.77 -46.76 -0.82
N ALA A 193 -7.23 -46.75 -2.04
CA ALA A 193 -6.41 -45.66 -2.54
C ALA A 193 -7.27 -44.42 -2.87
N ALA A 194 -8.46 -44.61 -3.44
CA ALA A 194 -9.38 -43.52 -3.75
C ALA A 194 -9.83 -42.75 -2.50
N ALA A 195 -10.09 -43.44 -1.39
CA ALA A 195 -10.48 -42.86 -0.10
C ALA A 195 -9.45 -41.85 0.47
N LEU A 196 -8.17 -41.99 0.13
CA LEU A 196 -7.12 -41.04 0.52
C LEU A 196 -7.25 -39.68 -0.19
N PHE A 197 -7.88 -39.64 -1.37
CA PHE A 197 -8.05 -38.42 -2.16
C PHE A 197 -9.36 -37.67 -1.88
N THR A 198 -10.38 -38.34 -1.32
CA THR A 198 -11.67 -37.73 -0.98
C THR A 198 -11.62 -36.94 0.34
N ASN A 199 -11.03 -37.53 1.38
CA ASN A 199 -11.03 -36.95 2.74
C ASN A 199 -10.08 -35.75 2.93
N ALA A 200 -9.15 -35.53 2.00
CA ALA A 200 -8.12 -34.48 2.07
C ALA A 200 -8.64 -33.02 1.98
N GLY A 201 -9.96 -32.81 1.92
CA GLY A 201 -10.62 -31.51 2.02
C GLY A 201 -11.32 -31.23 3.36
N ALA A 202 -11.49 -32.23 4.23
CA ALA A 202 -12.20 -32.09 5.51
C ALA A 202 -11.28 -31.64 6.67
N ALA A 203 -10.01 -32.03 6.65
CA ALA A 203 -9.03 -31.75 7.71
C ALA A 203 -8.45 -30.31 7.68
N SER A 204 -9.28 -29.31 7.36
CA SER A 204 -8.88 -27.89 7.30
C SER A 204 -10.06 -26.95 7.57
N ALA A 205 -10.70 -27.14 8.74
CA ALA A 205 -11.65 -26.22 9.37
C ALA A 205 -11.13 -25.89 10.77
#